data_AF-A0A442MH80-F1
#
_entry.id   AF-A0A442MH80-F1
#
_cell.length_a   1.000
_cell.length_b   1.000
_cell.length_c   1.000
_cell.angle_alpha   90.00
_cell.angle_beta   90.00
_cell.angle_gamma   90.00
#
_symmetry.space_group_name_H-M   'P 1'
#
loop_
_entity.id
_entity.type
_entity.pdbx_description
1 polymer ?
#
loop_
_entity_poly.entity_id
_entity_poly.type
_entity_poly.pdbx_seq_one_letter_code
_entity_poly.pdbx_strand_id
1 'polypeptide(L)'
;MIDWDHIRKFRYTKDAPPAEWPEGIRGISQEGLALLGLNPKTNTLHWDGQKLAIEKRLANFERGMALMVTIATVVLACIEVGRAAEWIAH
;
A
#
# COMPACT_ATOMS: atom_id res chain seq x y z
N MET A 1 35.28 -5.94 7.54
CA MET A 1 33.94 -6.30 8.06
C MET A 1 33.07 -5.06 7.93
N ILE A 2 31.85 -5.18 7.42
CA ILE A 2 30.94 -4.04 7.28
C ILE A 2 30.52 -3.58 8.68
N ASP A 3 30.69 -2.29 8.97
CA ASP A 3 30.21 -1.68 10.21
C ASP A 3 28.75 -1.26 10.04
N TRP A 4 27.85 -2.10 10.55
CA TRP A 4 26.41 -1.89 10.44
C TRP A 4 25.91 -0.75 11.32
N ASP A 5 26.57 -0.44 12.43
CA ASP A 5 26.14 0.63 13.33
C ASP A 5 26.49 2.01 12.76
N HIS A 6 27.62 2.12 12.06
CA HIS A 6 27.93 3.28 11.25
C HIS A 6 26.85 3.53 10.18
N ILE A 7 26.48 2.50 9.42
CA ILE A 7 25.45 2.60 8.38
C ILE A 7 24.10 3.05 8.95
N ARG A 8 23.68 2.49 10.09
CA ARG A 8 22.43 2.88 10.76
C ARG A 8 22.44 4.32 11.24
N LYS A 9 23.59 4.82 11.69
CA LYS A 9 23.76 6.22 12.14
C LYS A 9 23.67 7.22 11.00
N PHE A 10 24.14 6.85 9.81
CA PHE A 10 24.16 7.71 8.61
C PHE A 10 23.06 7.35 7.61
N ARG A 11 21.90 6.86 8.07
CA ARG A 11 20.80 6.38 7.22
C ARG A 11 20.21 7.41 6.24
N TYR A 12 20.18 8.68 6.61
CA TYR A 12 19.57 9.76 5.82
C TYR A 12 20.62 10.65 5.19
N THR A 13 20.34 11.17 3.99
CA THR A 13 21.18 12.23 3.41
C THR A 13 21.12 13.48 4.27
N LYS A 14 22.19 14.28 4.22
CA LYS A 14 22.27 15.59 4.86
C LYS A 14 21.61 16.68 4.01
N ASP A 15 21.40 16.40 2.73
CA ASP A 15 20.78 17.35 1.80
C ASP A 15 19.29 17.52 2.11
N ALA A 16 18.78 18.72 1.84
CA ALA A 16 17.34 18.96 1.95
C ALA A 16 16.60 18.10 0.92
N PRO A 17 15.49 17.43 1.32
CA PRO A 17 14.63 16.75 0.36
C PRO A 17 14.05 17.77 -0.62
N PRO A 18 13.71 17.36 -1.86
CA PRO A 18 13.00 18.19 -2.80
C PRO A 18 11.71 18.78 -2.20
N ALA A 19 11.38 20.02 -2.55
CA ALA A 19 10.27 20.76 -1.94
C ALA A 19 8.89 20.14 -2.25
N GLU A 20 8.80 19.36 -3.33
CA GLU A 20 7.60 18.63 -3.73
C GLU A 20 7.34 17.37 -2.89
N TRP A 21 8.27 16.96 -2.03
CA TRP A 21 8.07 15.80 -1.17
C TRP A 21 7.15 16.14 0.01
N PRO A 22 6.27 15.22 0.40
CA PRO A 22 5.48 15.34 1.63
C PRO A 22 6.34 15.65 2.86
N GLU A 23 5.77 16.40 3.81
CA GLU A 23 6.46 16.75 5.05
C GLU A 23 6.97 15.52 5.81
N GLY A 24 8.18 15.62 6.36
CA GLY A 24 8.82 14.56 7.14
C GLY A 24 9.56 13.50 6.33
N ILE A 25 9.46 13.50 4.99
CA ILE A 25 10.22 12.58 4.14
C ILE A 25 11.65 13.10 3.96
N ARG A 26 12.64 12.24 4.16
CA ARG A 26 14.07 12.53 3.92
C ARG A 26 14.65 11.58 2.89
N GLY A 27 15.60 12.07 2.11
CA GLY A 27 16.37 11.23 1.20
C GLY A 27 17.17 10.18 1.94
N ILE A 28 17.31 9.01 1.34
CA ILE A 28 18.17 7.93 1.83
C ILE A 28 19.62 8.24 1.38
N SER A 29 20.59 8.08 2.28
CA SER A 29 22.02 8.21 1.93
C SER A 29 22.54 6.98 1.18
N GLN A 30 23.75 7.08 0.60
CA GLN A 30 24.37 5.94 -0.07
C GLN A 30 24.60 4.77 0.90
N GLU A 31 25.00 5.06 2.13
CA GLU A 31 25.17 4.06 3.19
C GLU A 31 23.82 3.45 3.59
N GLY A 32 22.78 4.28 3.71
CA GLY A 32 21.42 3.84 4.05
C GLY A 32 20.84 2.85 3.04
N LEU A 33 21.21 2.95 1.76
CA LEU A 33 20.78 1.99 0.73
C LEU A 33 21.25 0.56 1.02
N ALA A 34 22.36 0.37 1.73
CA ALA A 34 22.85 -0.96 2.12
C ALA A 34 21.92 -1.67 3.11
N LEU A 35 21.02 -0.94 3.78
CA LEU A 35 19.98 -1.50 4.65
C LEU A 35 18.77 -2.02 3.88
N LEU A 36 18.67 -1.70 2.59
CA LEU A 36 17.56 -2.07 1.72
C LEU A 36 17.86 -3.44 1.09
N GLY A 37 17.05 -4.43 1.45
CA GLY A 37 17.21 -5.82 1.03
C GLY A 37 16.00 -6.35 0.30
N LEU A 38 16.21 -7.32 -0.57
CA LEU A 38 15.15 -7.99 -1.32
C LEU A 38 15.11 -9.46 -0.92
N ASN A 39 13.93 -9.94 -0.52
CA ASN A 39 13.76 -11.35 -0.19
C ASN A 39 13.48 -12.14 -1.48
N PRO A 40 14.39 -12.99 -1.97
CA PRO A 40 14.22 -13.67 -3.26
C PRO A 40 13.09 -14.71 -3.25
N LYS A 41 12.66 -15.19 -2.08
CA LYS A 41 11.58 -16.19 -1.97
C LYS A 41 10.19 -15.56 -2.05
N THR A 42 10.03 -14.37 -1.47
CA THR A 42 8.72 -13.70 -1.37
C THR A 42 8.60 -12.49 -2.28
N ASN A 43 9.70 -12.09 -2.93
CA ASN A 43 9.81 -10.89 -3.74
C ASN A 43 9.35 -9.61 -3.00
N THR A 44 9.60 -9.57 -1.69
CA THR A 44 9.24 -8.43 -0.84
C THR A 44 10.46 -7.58 -0.52
N LEU A 45 10.23 -6.27 -0.42
CA LEU A 45 11.25 -5.30 -0.05
C LEU A 45 11.34 -5.22 1.48
N HIS A 46 12.56 -5.26 2.00
CA HIS A 46 12.86 -5.15 3.42
C HIS A 46 13.82 -3.98 3.66
N TRP A 47 13.66 -3.33 4.80
CA TRP A 47 14.54 -2.28 5.29
C TRP A 47 15.03 -2.66 6.68
N ASP A 48 16.34 -2.86 6.84
CA ASP A 48 16.96 -3.30 8.10
C ASP A 48 16.23 -4.53 8.70
N GLY A 49 15.83 -5.46 7.82
CA GLY A 49 15.07 -6.67 8.15
C GLY A 49 13.55 -6.49 8.27
N GLN A 50 13.05 -5.26 8.45
CA GLN A 50 11.61 -4.99 8.52
C GLN A 50 10.99 -4.97 7.13
N LYS A 51 9.83 -5.61 6.95
CA LYS A 51 9.14 -5.62 5.66
C LYS A 51 8.60 -4.22 5.35
N LEU A 52 8.99 -3.65 4.22
CA LEU A 52 8.42 -2.40 3.73
C LEU A 52 7.04 -2.68 3.16
N ALA A 53 6.02 -2.09 3.77
CA ALA A 53 4.68 -2.05 3.20
C ALA A 53 4.70 -1.06 2.04
N ILE A 54 4.92 -1.57 0.84
CA ILE A 54 4.60 -0.80 -0.36
C ILE A 54 3.07 -0.78 -0.37
N GLU A 55 2.47 0.37 -0.06
CA GLU A 55 1.03 0.55 -0.28
C GLU A 55 0.78 0.30 -1.77
N LYS A 56 0.34 -0.92 -2.10
CA LYS A 56 -0.40 -1.15 -3.33
C LYS A 56 -1.73 -0.44 -3.12
N ARG A 57 -1.76 0.87 -3.39
CA ARG A 57 -3.03 1.59 -3.55
C ARG A 57 -3.85 0.73 -4.49
N LEU A 58 -4.99 0.22 -4.00
CA LEU A 58 -5.93 -0.47 -4.87
C LEU A 58 -6.12 0.43 -6.08
N ALA A 59 -5.76 -0.08 -7.26
CA ALA A 59 -5.86 0.73 -8.47
C ALA A 59 -7.32 1.19 -8.60
N ASN A 60 -7.56 2.33 -9.26
CA ASN A 60 -8.94 2.85 -9.46
C ASN A 60 -9.89 1.75 -10.00
N PHE A 61 -9.35 0.76 -10.71
CA PHE A 61 -10.05 -0.44 -11.16
C PHE A 61 -10.63 -1.30 -10.03
N GLU A 62 -9.86 -1.64 -8.98
CA GLU A 62 -10.33 -2.48 -7.87
C GLU A 62 -11.39 -1.74 -7.04
N ARG A 63 -11.27 -0.41 -6.91
CA ARG A 63 -12.32 0.43 -6.31
C ARG A 63 -13.60 0.44 -7.15
N GLY A 64 -13.47 0.49 -8.48
CA GLY A 64 -14.60 0.38 -9.40
C GLY A 64 -15.32 -0.97 -9.30
N MET A 65 -14.56 -2.07 -9.22
CA MET A 65 -15.13 -3.40 -9.04
C MET A 65 -15.88 -3.53 -7.70
N ALA A 66 -15.30 -3.01 -6.61
CA ALA A 66 -15.95 -3.02 -5.31
C ALA A 66 -17.26 -2.23 -5.30
N LEU A 67 -17.31 -1.07 -5.99
CA LEU A 67 -18.52 -0.28 -6.15
C LEU A 67 -19.60 -1.07 -6.92
N MET A 68 -19.24 -1.69 -8.05
CA MET A 68 -20.16 -2.48 -8.87
C MET A 68 -20.77 -3.66 -8.10
N VAL A 69 -19.94 -4.38 -7.33
CA VAL A 69 -20.40 -5.49 -6.49
C VAL A 69 -21.37 -4.98 -5.43
N THR A 70 -21.05 -3.85 -4.77
CA THR A 70 -21.92 -3.25 -3.75
C THR A 70 -23.27 -2.87 -4.32
N ILE A 71 -23.30 -2.23 -5.51
CA ILE A 71 -24.54 -1.86 -6.20
C ILE A 71 -25.36 -3.12 -6.54
N ALA A 72 -24.73 -4.15 -7.10
CA ALA A 72 -25.41 -5.40 -7.44
C ALA A 72 -26.03 -6.07 -6.21
N THR A 73 -25.30 -6.11 -5.07
CA THR A 73 -25.81 -6.66 -3.82
C THR A 73 -27.03 -5.88 -3.30
N VAL A 74 -27.00 -4.55 -3.36
CA VAL A 74 -28.14 -3.71 -2.94
C VAL A 74 -29.36 -3.93 -3.84
N VAL A 75 -29.16 -3.99 -5.16
CA VAL A 75 -30.25 -4.25 -6.12
C VAL A 75 -30.90 -5.62 -5.86
N LEU A 76 -30.09 -6.66 -5.67
CA LEU A 76 -30.59 -8.00 -5.36
C LEU A 76 -31.38 -8.02 -4.05
N ALA A 77 -30.89 -7.36 -3.00
CA ALA A 77 -31.59 -7.24 -1.73
C ALA A 77 -32.95 -6.54 -1.89
N CYS A 78 -33.02 -5.44 -2.66
CA CYS A 78 -34.29 -4.76 -2.94
C CYS A 78 -35.27 -5.65 -3.72
N ILE A 79 -34.79 -6.42 -4.70
CA ILE A 79 -35.62 -7.37 -5.46
C ILE A 79 -36.16 -8.47 -4.53
N GLU A 80 -35.32 -9.03 -3.66
CA GLU A 80 -35.74 -10.06 -2.70
C GLU A 80 -36.79 -9.54 -1.72
N VAL A 81 -36.60 -8.34 -1.18
CA VAL A 81 -37.59 -7.69 -0.30
C VAL A 81 -38.89 -7.41 -1.06
N GLY A 82 -38.80 -6.89 -2.29
CA GLY A 82 -39.98 -6.61 -3.12
C GLY A 82 -40.76 -7.87 -3.49
N ARG A 83 -40.08 -9.00 -3.71
CA ARG A 83 -40.70 -10.31 -3.90
C ARG A 83 -41.35 -10.81 -2.61
N ALA A 84 -40.67 -10.68 -1.47
CA ALA A 84 -41.21 -11.10 -0.16
C ALA A 84 -42.45 -10.30 0.27
N ALA A 85 -42.55 -9.04 -0.15
CA ALA A 85 -43.68 -8.16 0.10
C ALA A 85 -44.81 -8.25 -0.97
N GLU A 86 -44.69 -9.17 -1.94
CA GLU A 86 -45.61 -9.32 -3.09
C GLU A 86 -45.74 -8.05 -3.98
N TRP A 87 -44.82 -7.09 -3.86
CA TRP A 87 -44.83 -5.87 -4.68
C TRP A 87 -44.29 -6.09 -6.10
N ILE A 88 -43.54 -7.16 -6.30
CA ILE A 88 -42.97 -7.53 -7.60
C ILE A 88 -43.54 -8.90 -7.97
N ALA A 89 -44.58 -8.90 -8.82
CA ALA A 89 -45.14 -10.10 -9.41
C ALA A 89 -44.65 -10.23 -10.86
N HIS A 90 -43.85 -11.26 -11.08
CA HIS A 90 -43.25 -11.71 -12.35
C HIS A 90 -42.23 -10.78 -13.03
#